data_AF-A0A4S2K9F4-F1
#
_entry.id   AF-A0A4S2K9F4-F1
#
_cell.length_a   1.000
_cell.length_b   1.000
_cell.length_c   1.000
_cell.angle_alpha   90.00
_cell.angle_beta   90.00
_cell.angle_gamma   90.00
#
_symmetry.space_group_name_H-M   'P 1'
#
loop_
_entity.id
_entity.type
_entity.pdbx_description
1 polymer ?
#
loop_
_entity_poly.entity_id
_entity_poly.type
_entity_poly.pdbx_seq_one_letter_code
_entity_poly.pdbx_strand_id
1 'polypeptide(L)'
;MKTIKLYDPETDNTYILEVNEEEAERANDDGFRWPHEAVLLLLEVFKERETKLTSGKMSVKKFWDMVASVLREKDYNVTGSQCKSKMTGLKNTYKSVKDHNAKSGNNKRTWRYFDVNIMNKLYMKRLFFY
;
A
#
# COMPACT_ATOMS: atom_id res chain seq x y z
N MET A 1 10.39 13.03 16.72
CA MET A 1 9.66 11.85 16.19
C MET A 1 8.22 11.89 16.68
N LYS A 2 7.24 11.93 15.79
CA LYS A 2 5.81 11.86 16.15
C LYS A 2 5.34 10.42 16.11
N THR A 3 4.60 10.01 17.12
CA THR A 3 3.93 8.70 17.11
C THR A 3 2.48 8.89 16.69
N ILE A 4 2.10 8.30 15.56
CA ILE A 4 0.70 8.22 15.14
C ILE A 4 0.17 6.87 15.61
N LYS A 5 -0.86 6.92 16.46
CA LYS A 5 -1.60 5.73 16.89
C LYS A 5 -2.78 5.54 15.95
N LEU A 6 -2.79 4.42 15.24
CA LEU A 6 -3.94 3.99 14.46
C LEU A 6 -4.60 2.85 15.21
N TYR A 7 -5.78 3.12 15.74
CA TYR A 7 -6.63 2.09 16.32
C TYR A 7 -7.36 1.36 15.21
N ASP A 8 -7.23 0.04 15.21
CA ASP A 8 -8.01 -0.85 14.38
C ASP A 8 -9.13 -1.48 15.23
N PRO A 9 -10.39 -1.01 15.10
CA PRO A 9 -11.51 -1.51 15.88
C PRO A 9 -11.90 -2.95 15.53
N GLU A 10 -11.40 -3.49 14.42
CA GLU A 10 -11.75 -4.82 13.92
C GLU A 10 -10.85 -5.90 14.52
N THR A 11 -9.60 -5.54 14.86
CA THR A 11 -8.61 -6.45 15.47
C THR A 11 -8.26 -6.10 16.91
N ASP A 12 -8.90 -5.07 17.47
CA ASP A 12 -8.60 -4.45 18.77
C ASP A 12 -7.11 -4.11 18.99
N ASN A 13 -6.39 -3.88 17.89
CA ASN A 13 -4.98 -3.57 17.91
C ASN A 13 -4.74 -2.08 17.71
N THR A 14 -3.82 -1.54 18.50
CA THR A 14 -3.32 -0.17 18.28
C THR A 14 -1.96 -0.24 17.61
N TYR A 15 -1.89 0.18 16.35
CA TYR A 15 -0.64 0.29 15.62
C TYR A 15 0.02 1.62 15.95
N ILE A 16 1.17 1.57 16.61
CA ILE A 16 2.01 2.74 16.85
C ILE A 16 2.97 2.88 15.67
N LEU A 17 2.71 3.88 14.84
CA LEU A 17 3.61 4.26 13.75
C LEU A 17 4.49 5.39 14.25
N GLU A 18 5.78 5.11 14.41
CA GLU A 18 6.78 6.15 14.54
C GLU A 18 6.95 6.82 13.18
N VAL A 19 6.68 8.12 13.14
CA VAL A 19 6.78 8.95 11.94
C VAL A 19 7.82 10.02 12.24
N ASN A 20 8.95 9.95 11.54
CA ASN A 20 9.85 11.08 11.47
C ASN A 20 9.22 12.10 10.50
N GLU A 21 8.91 13.31 10.99
CA GLU A 21 8.38 14.40 10.16
C GLU A 21 9.33 14.71 8.99
N GLU A 22 10.65 14.61 9.20
CA GLU A 22 11.64 14.77 8.14
C GLU A 22 11.62 13.64 7.11
N GLU A 23 11.21 12.41 7.47
CA GLU A 23 11.00 11.33 6.49
C GLU A 23 9.68 11.48 5.74
N ALA A 24 8.66 12.06 6.37
CA ALA A 24 7.38 12.35 5.73
C ALA A 24 7.49 13.51 4.73
N GLU A 25 8.26 14.55 5.05
CA GLU A 25 8.59 15.63 4.13
C GLU A 25 9.47 15.16 2.97
N ARG A 26 10.54 14.39 3.23
CA ARG A 26 11.34 13.75 2.15
C ARG A 26 10.49 12.86 1.24
N ALA A 27 9.58 12.06 1.81
CA ALA A 27 8.69 11.20 1.02
C ALA A 27 7.73 11.95 0.09
N ASN A 28 7.47 13.24 0.36
CA ASN A 28 6.61 14.09 -0.45
C ASN A 28 7.39 14.89 -1.53
N ASP A 29 8.71 15.03 -1.40
CA ASP A 29 9.54 15.91 -2.24
C ASP A 29 10.40 15.18 -3.30
N ASP A 30 10.53 13.87 -3.24
CA ASP A 30 11.63 13.17 -3.94
C ASP A 30 11.48 12.96 -5.48
N GLY A 31 10.56 13.62 -6.19
CA GLY A 31 10.53 13.67 -7.66
C GLY A 31 10.37 12.35 -8.43
N PHE A 32 10.27 11.20 -7.74
CA PHE A 32 10.22 9.87 -8.38
C PHE A 32 8.89 9.65 -9.09
N ARG A 33 8.93 9.71 -10.42
CA ARG A 33 7.77 9.43 -11.26
C ARG A 33 7.59 7.93 -11.43
N TRP A 34 6.70 7.35 -10.65
CA TRP A 34 6.34 5.92 -10.72
C TRP A 34 5.96 5.44 -12.13
N PRO A 35 6.84 4.72 -12.85
CA PRO A 35 6.46 4.10 -14.11
C PRO A 35 5.47 2.95 -13.86
N HIS A 36 4.74 2.56 -14.91
CA HIS A 36 3.74 1.51 -14.82
C HIS A 36 4.32 0.20 -14.26
N GLU A 37 5.49 -0.19 -14.75
CA GLU A 37 6.20 -1.41 -14.35
C GLU A 37 6.62 -1.38 -12.87
N ALA A 38 7.10 -0.25 -12.35
CA ALA A 38 7.40 -0.12 -10.92
C ALA A 38 6.15 -0.24 -10.04
N VAL A 39 4.99 0.25 -10.52
CA VAL A 39 3.72 0.08 -9.80
C VAL A 39 3.29 -1.39 -9.79
N LEU A 40 3.45 -2.10 -10.90
CA LEU A 40 3.16 -3.54 -10.96
C LEU A 40 4.08 -4.34 -10.02
N LEU A 41 5.38 -4.05 -10.05
CA LEU A 41 6.36 -4.69 -9.17
C LEU A 41 6.06 -4.42 -7.70
N LEU A 42 5.72 -3.19 -7.33
CA LEU A 42 5.30 -2.83 -5.97
C LEU A 42 4.10 -3.67 -5.51
N LEU A 43 3.09 -3.82 -6.37
CA LEU A 43 1.88 -4.57 -6.09
C LEU A 43 2.15 -6.08 -5.94
N GLU A 44 3.03 -6.62 -6.78
CA GLU A 44 3.43 -8.03 -6.75
C GLU A 44 4.22 -8.36 -5.47
N VAL A 45 5.28 -7.60 -5.17
CA VAL A 45 6.11 -7.81 -3.97
C VAL A 45 5.27 -7.65 -2.70
N PHE A 46 4.35 -6.68 -2.68
CA PHE A 46 3.43 -6.50 -1.55
C PHE A 46 2.57 -7.75 -1.36
N LYS A 47 1.97 -8.28 -2.43
CA LYS A 47 1.12 -9.47 -2.39
C LYS A 47 1.85 -10.71 -1.90
N GLU A 48 3.09 -10.91 -2.32
CA GLU A 48 3.88 -12.06 -1.87
C GLU A 48 4.23 -12.01 -0.38
N ARG A 49 4.38 -10.79 0.17
CA ARG A 49 5.04 -10.60 1.47
C ARG A 49 4.13 -10.03 2.55
N GLU A 50 2.89 -9.64 2.22
CA GLU A 50 1.92 -9.12 3.18
C GLU A 50 1.63 -10.08 4.34
N THR A 51 1.76 -11.39 4.11
CA THR A 51 1.60 -12.43 5.13
C THR A 51 2.59 -12.26 6.29
N LYS A 52 3.81 -11.80 5.99
CA LYS A 52 4.86 -11.54 7.00
C LYS A 52 4.54 -10.35 7.90
N LEU A 53 3.83 -9.35 7.35
CA LEU A 53 3.31 -8.20 8.09
C LEU A 53 2.17 -8.64 9.01
N THR A 54 1.26 -9.46 8.47
CA THR A 54 0.07 -9.94 9.19
C THR A 54 0.43 -10.91 10.32
N SER A 55 1.49 -11.70 10.17
CA SER A 55 1.95 -12.64 11.20
C SER A 55 2.73 -11.98 12.36
N GLY A 56 2.90 -10.65 12.35
CA GLY A 56 3.67 -9.91 13.38
C GLY A 56 5.17 -10.20 13.40
N LYS A 57 5.69 -10.92 12.41
CA LYS A 57 7.10 -11.37 12.34
C LYS A 57 8.07 -10.27 11.88
N MET A 58 7.55 -9.13 11.42
CA MET A 58 8.33 -8.05 10.83
C MET A 58 7.69 -6.69 11.12
N SER A 59 8.52 -5.72 11.50
CA SER A 59 8.04 -4.35 11.67
C SER A 59 7.62 -3.73 10.33
N VAL A 60 6.66 -2.81 10.37
CA VAL A 60 6.18 -2.09 9.18
C VAL A 60 7.32 -1.38 8.46
N LYS A 61 8.25 -0.76 9.19
CA LYS A 61 9.44 -0.11 8.61
C LYS A 61 10.32 -1.10 7.85
N LYS A 62 10.71 -2.22 8.49
CA LYS A 62 11.53 -3.27 7.84
C LYS A 62 10.85 -3.86 6.60
N PHE A 63 9.53 -4.00 6.64
CA PHE A 63 8.75 -4.45 5.49
C PHE A 63 8.90 -3.49 4.29
N TRP A 64 8.69 -2.19 4.51
CA TRP A 64 8.79 -1.21 3.42
C TRP A 64 10.22 -1.01 2.92
N ASP A 65 11.21 -1.06 3.81
CA ASP A 65 12.63 -0.99 3.43
C ASP A 65 13.02 -2.19 2.54
N MET A 66 12.48 -3.37 2.83
CA MET A 66 12.66 -4.58 2.02
C MET A 66 11.96 -4.49 0.67
N VAL A 67 10.72 -3.98 0.62
CA VAL A 67 10.00 -3.72 -0.65
C VAL A 67 10.80 -2.74 -1.51
N ALA A 68 11.28 -1.64 -0.92
CA ALA A 68 12.10 -0.66 -1.63
C ALA A 68 13.42 -1.27 -2.14
N SER A 69 14.04 -2.20 -1.41
CA SER A 69 15.21 -2.93 -1.87
C SER A 69 14.95 -3.69 -3.17
N VAL A 70 13.84 -4.43 -3.25
CA VAL A 70 13.47 -5.18 -4.46
C VAL A 70 13.22 -4.24 -5.65
N LEU A 71 12.64 -3.06 -5.41
CA LEU A 71 12.46 -2.06 -6.46
C LEU A 71 13.80 -1.47 -6.93
N ARG A 72 14.73 -1.20 -6.01
CA ARG A 72 16.08 -0.72 -6.34
C ARG A 72 16.91 -1.74 -7.11
N GLU A 73 16.72 -3.04 -6.86
CA GLU A 73 17.33 -4.12 -7.66
C GLU A 73 16.85 -4.15 -9.12
N LYS A 74 15.76 -3.43 -9.43
CA LYS A 74 15.22 -3.22 -10.77
C LYS A 74 15.44 -1.79 -11.26
N ASP A 75 16.45 -1.11 -10.71
CA ASP A 75 16.83 0.27 -11.05
C ASP A 75 15.77 1.34 -10.73
N TYR A 76 14.79 1.02 -9.88
CA TYR A 76 13.85 2.01 -9.35
C TYR A 76 14.37 2.58 -8.04
N ASN A 77 14.98 3.77 -8.11
CA ASN A 77 15.54 4.43 -6.93
C ASN A 77 14.44 5.00 -6.02
N VAL A 78 13.89 4.14 -5.16
CA VAL A 78 12.84 4.49 -4.20
C VAL A 78 13.21 4.13 -2.76
N THR A 79 12.54 4.80 -1.83
CA THR A 79 12.62 4.58 -0.39
C THR A 79 11.42 3.78 0.13
N GLY A 80 11.54 3.22 1.34
CA GLY A 80 10.44 2.51 1.99
C GLY A 80 9.22 3.41 2.22
N SER A 81 9.44 4.67 2.60
CA SER A 81 8.36 5.65 2.78
C SER A 81 7.64 5.96 1.47
N GLN A 82 8.36 6.10 0.35
CA GLN A 82 7.74 6.28 -0.98
C GLN A 82 6.90 5.06 -1.38
N CYS A 83 7.40 3.83 -1.16
CA CYS A 83 6.65 2.61 -1.41
C CYS A 83 5.34 2.55 -0.57
N LYS A 84 5.42 2.91 0.71
CA LYS A 84 4.26 2.98 1.61
C LYS A 84 3.23 4.00 1.13
N SER A 85 3.68 5.23 0.84
CA SER A 85 2.81 6.31 0.37
C SER A 85 2.14 5.95 -0.95
N LYS A 86 2.91 5.40 -1.90
CA LYS A 86 2.37 4.94 -3.19
C LYS A 86 1.32 3.86 -3.00
N MET A 87 1.61 2.83 -2.20
CA MET A 87 0.66 1.76 -1.93
C MET A 87 -0.62 2.29 -1.27
N THR A 88 -0.50 3.25 -0.35
CA THR A 88 -1.65 3.88 0.31
C THR A 88 -2.55 4.60 -0.69
N GLY A 89 -1.97 5.38 -1.60
CA GLY A 89 -2.71 6.05 -2.68
C GLY A 89 -3.41 5.06 -3.62
N LEU A 90 -2.74 3.95 -3.95
CA LEU A 90 -3.34 2.88 -4.76
C LEU A 90 -4.55 2.23 -4.06
N LYS A 91 -4.45 1.96 -2.75
CA LYS A 91 -5.58 1.43 -1.95
C LYS A 91 -6.76 2.39 -1.90
N ASN A 92 -6.50 3.68 -1.69
CA ASN A 92 -7.54 4.70 -1.63
C ASN A 92 -8.27 4.84 -2.97
N THR A 93 -7.52 4.80 -4.08
CA THR A 93 -8.09 4.83 -5.43
C THR A 93 -8.98 3.60 -5.67
N TYR A 94 -8.50 2.41 -5.29
CA TYR A 94 -9.30 1.18 -5.39
C TYR A 94 -10.62 1.28 -4.60
N LYS A 95 -10.56 1.71 -3.33
CA LYS A 95 -11.76 1.92 -2.51
C LYS A 95 -12.73 2.91 -3.15
N SER A 96 -12.24 4.06 -3.60
CA SER A 96 -13.06 5.08 -4.26
C SER A 96 -13.76 4.56 -5.52
N VAL A 97 -13.05 3.81 -6.37
CA VAL A 97 -13.63 3.21 -7.58
C VAL A 97 -14.66 2.14 -7.22
N LYS A 98 -14.36 1.28 -6.24
CA LYS A 98 -15.28 0.23 -5.77
C LYS A 98 -16.56 0.83 -5.20
N ASP A 99 -16.44 1.82 -4.30
CA ASP A 99 -17.58 2.46 -3.63
C ASP A 99 -18.44 3.23 -4.63
N HIS A 100 -17.84 3.85 -5.65
CA HIS A 100 -18.59 4.48 -6.72
C HIS A 100 -19.38 3.47 -7.55
N ASN A 101 -18.75 2.34 -7.90
CA ASN A 101 -19.37 1.29 -8.71
C ASN A 101 -20.44 0.49 -7.94
N ALA A 102 -20.41 0.49 -6.60
CA ALA A 102 -21.39 -0.19 -5.75
C ALA A 102 -22.73 0.57 -5.64
N LYS A 103 -22.75 1.87 -5.96
CA LYS A 103 -23.97 2.70 -5.88
C LYS A 103 -24.81 2.55 -7.14
N SER A 104 -26.09 2.17 -6.96
CA SER A 104 -27.06 2.05 -8.05
C SER A 104 -27.24 3.39 -8.78
N GLY A 105 -27.36 3.33 -10.11
CA GLY A 105 -27.50 4.52 -10.97
C GLY A 105 -26.18 5.17 -11.42
N ASN A 106 -25.02 4.71 -10.92
CA ASN A 106 -23.72 5.20 -11.40
C ASN A 106 -23.25 4.47 -12.66
N ASN A 107 -22.58 5.21 -13.53
CA ASN A 107 -21.76 4.61 -14.60
C ASN A 107 -20.54 3.93 -14.00
N LYS A 108 -20.19 2.74 -14.51
CA LYS A 108 -19.02 1.99 -14.04
C LYS A 108 -17.73 2.77 -14.34
N ARG A 109 -16.94 3.04 -13.30
CA ARG A 109 -15.55 3.51 -13.42
C ARG A 109 -14.62 2.31 -13.57
N THR A 110 -13.71 2.40 -14.52
CA THR A 110 -12.59 1.47 -14.67
C THR A 110 -11.30 2.16 -14.26
N TRP A 111 -10.39 1.43 -13.61
CA TRP A 111 -9.05 1.89 -13.34
C TRP A 111 -8.05 0.81 -13.75
N ARG A 112 -6.93 1.21 -14.36
CA ARG A 112 -5.99 0.25 -14.98
C ARG A 112 -5.48 -0.80 -13.99
N TYR A 113 -5.39 -0.48 -12.70
CA TYR A 113 -4.97 -1.42 -11.65
C TYR A 113 -6.14 -2.06 -10.89
N PHE A 114 -7.38 -1.82 -11.31
CA PHE A 114 -8.60 -2.37 -10.72
C PHE A 114 -8.79 -3.83 -11.10
N ASP A 115 -8.74 -4.13 -12.40
CA ASP A 115 -8.89 -5.49 -12.96
C ASP A 115 -7.58 -6.23 -13.15
N VAL A 116 -6.44 -5.54 -13.04
CA VAL A 116 -5.17 -6.24 -12.84
C VAL A 116 -5.37 -7.04 -11.56
N ASN A 117 -5.34 -8.36 -11.72
CA ASN A 117 -5.56 -9.45 -10.77
C ASN A 117 -4.84 -9.33 -9.40
N ILE A 118 -4.26 -8.20 -9.06
CA ILE A 118 -3.58 -7.91 -7.81
C ILE A 118 -4.55 -7.20 -6.84
N MET A 119 -5.20 -6.09 -7.20
CA MET A 119 -6.05 -5.35 -6.23
C MET A 119 -7.34 -6.09 -5.87
N ASN A 120 -8.11 -6.52 -6.87
CA ASN A 120 -9.30 -7.34 -6.60
C ASN A 120 -8.94 -8.65 -5.88
N LYS A 121 -7.83 -9.33 -6.22
CA LYS A 121 -7.44 -10.57 -5.48
C LYS A 121 -6.91 -10.31 -4.07
N LEU A 122 -6.18 -9.21 -3.85
CA LEU A 122 -5.71 -8.77 -2.53
C LEU A 122 -6.88 -8.40 -1.60
N TYR A 123 -7.91 -7.76 -2.14
CA TYR A 123 -9.00 -7.18 -1.35
C TYR A 123 -10.35 -7.93 -1.45
N MET A 124 -10.50 -8.94 -2.33
CA MET A 124 -11.64 -9.88 -2.29
C MET A 124 -11.37 -11.10 -1.40
N LYS A 125 -10.12 -11.54 -1.25
CA LYS A 125 -9.79 -12.64 -0.31
C LYS A 125 -9.82 -12.24 1.16
N ARG A 126 -9.93 -10.95 1.47
CA ARG A 126 -9.94 -10.42 2.83
C ARG A 126 -11.30 -9.84 3.26
N LEU A 127 -12.35 -10.11 2.48
CA LEU A 127 -13.75 -9.89 2.85
C LEU A 127 -14.49 -11.18 3.26
N PHE A 128 -13.77 -12.31 3.28
CA PHE A 128 -14.24 -13.55 3.88
C PHE A 128 -13.03 -14.21 4.53
N PHE A 129 -12.80 -13.95 5.81
CA PHE A 129 -12.40 -14.90 6.84
C PHE A 129 -12.03 -14.09 8.09
N TYR A 130 -13.00 -14.12 9.01
CA TYR A 130 -13.03 -13.84 10.46
C TYR A 130 -11.87 -13.09 11.10
#